data_AF-A0A962CYX0-F1
#
_entry.id   AF-A0A962CYX0-F1
#
_cell.length_a   1.000
_cell.length_b   1.000
_cell.length_c   1.000
_cell.angle_alpha   90.00
_cell.angle_beta   90.00
_cell.angle_gamma   90.00
#
_symmetry.space_group_name_H-M   'P 1'
#
loop_
_entity.id
_entity.type
_entity.pdbx_description
1 polymer ?
#
loop_
_entity_poly.entity_id
_entity_poly.type
_entity_poly.pdbx_seq_one_letter_code
_entity_poly.pdbx_strand_id
1 'polypeptide(L)'
;LLDGSPAFGPRIRAGLQAAGLTPGTALYEQFMTITQTVIDAGDPINYAPLTAANNNILFHEVLGDQVITNTVPGAPLSGTEPIIAAMGLPAISSTTANPEGLDGVVRFTAGDHGSLLDPTASFAATVEMQSQMASMVVTAGTTVVVTDTSVVQGQ
;
A
#
# COMPACT_ATOMS: atom_id res chain seq x y z
N LEU A 1 7.67 8.68 1.93
CA LEU A 1 7.14 7.82 0.83
C LEU A 1 8.01 7.86 -0.43
N LEU A 2 8.08 8.98 -1.15
CA LEU A 2 8.66 9.03 -2.50
C LEU A 2 10.19 8.87 -2.56
N ASP A 3 10.94 9.46 -1.62
CA ASP A 3 12.41 9.29 -1.59
C ASP A 3 12.81 7.85 -1.20
N GLY A 4 12.05 7.20 -0.33
CA GLY A 4 12.25 5.81 0.06
C GLY A 4 11.87 4.79 -1.03
N SER A 5 11.16 5.22 -2.09
CA SER A 5 10.72 4.36 -3.18
C SER A 5 11.90 3.94 -4.09
N PRO A 6 12.07 2.65 -4.38
CA PRO A 6 13.01 2.19 -5.41
C PRO A 6 12.71 2.77 -6.80
N ALA A 7 11.44 2.97 -7.16
CA ALA A 7 11.03 3.52 -8.45
C ALA A 7 11.26 5.04 -8.57
N PHE A 8 10.98 5.81 -7.52
CA PHE A 8 11.02 7.28 -7.56
C PHE A 8 12.27 7.89 -6.92
N GLY A 9 12.77 7.30 -5.83
CA GLY A 9 13.87 7.80 -5.03
C GLY A 9 15.14 8.12 -5.82
N PRO A 10 15.64 7.25 -6.71
CA PRO A 10 16.84 7.53 -7.50
C PRO A 10 16.73 8.81 -8.34
N ARG A 11 15.57 9.05 -8.96
CA ARG A 11 15.34 10.25 -9.79
C ARG A 11 15.24 11.51 -8.94
N ILE A 12 14.53 11.43 -7.81
CA ILE A 12 14.41 12.54 -6.86
C ILE A 12 15.80 12.94 -6.34
N ARG A 13 16.57 11.97 -5.84
CA ARG A 13 17.92 12.21 -5.32
C ARG A 13 18.86 12.80 -6.37
N ALA A 14 18.83 12.29 -7.61
CA ALA A 14 19.65 12.82 -8.69
C ALA A 14 19.29 14.29 -9.02
N GLY A 15 18.00 14.62 -9.06
CA GLY A 15 17.54 16.00 -9.30
C GLY A 15 17.95 16.94 -8.17
N LEU A 16 17.79 16.51 -6.92
CA LEU A 16 18.22 17.28 -5.74
C LEU A 16 19.73 17.46 -5.70
N GLN A 17 20.50 16.41 -6.02
CA GLN A 17 21.95 16.49 -6.09
C GLN A 17 22.43 17.49 -7.15
N ALA A 18 21.77 17.55 -8.32
CA ALA A 18 22.07 18.54 -9.34
C ALA A 18 21.79 19.99 -8.87
N ALA A 19 20.91 20.17 -7.89
CA ALA A 19 20.65 21.44 -7.22
C ALA A 19 21.56 21.70 -6.00
N GLY A 20 22.57 20.85 -5.76
CA GLY A 20 23.49 20.95 -4.62
C GLY A 20 22.99 20.33 -3.31
N LEU A 21 21.85 19.63 -3.33
CA LEU A 21 21.26 18.97 -2.18
C LEU A 21 21.65 17.49 -2.18
N THR A 22 22.61 17.11 -1.33
CA THR A 22 23.11 15.73 -1.26
C THR A 22 22.44 14.97 -0.10
N PRO A 23 21.94 13.73 -0.31
CA PRO A 23 21.36 12.90 0.75
C PRO A 23 22.24 12.79 2.00
N GLY A 24 21.62 12.80 3.19
CA GLY A 24 22.33 12.74 4.47
C GLY A 24 22.98 14.05 4.92
N THR A 25 22.87 15.13 4.15
CA THR A 25 23.27 16.48 4.60
C THR A 25 22.10 17.19 5.28
N ALA A 26 22.39 18.09 6.23
CA ALA A 26 21.36 18.83 6.95
C ALA A 26 20.40 19.60 6.03
N LEU A 27 20.90 20.17 4.93
CA LEU A 27 20.08 20.92 3.98
C LEU A 27 19.16 20.00 3.16
N TYR A 28 19.62 18.80 2.80
CA TYR A 28 18.78 17.81 2.16
C TYR A 28 17.65 17.34 3.09
N GLU A 29 17.97 16.98 4.34
CA GLU A 29 16.96 16.54 5.30
C GLU A 29 15.95 17.64 5.62
N GLN A 30 16.40 18.89 5.70
CA GLN A 30 15.51 20.05 5.84
C GLN A 30 14.60 20.20 4.62
N PHE A 31 15.13 20.09 3.40
CA PHE A 31 14.34 20.13 2.18
C PHE A 31 13.27 19.03 2.16
N MET A 32 13.65 17.79 2.51
CA MET A 32 12.72 16.66 2.54
C MET A 32 11.64 16.85 3.61
N THR A 33 12.00 17.33 4.80
CA THR A 33 11.05 17.64 5.89
C THR A 33 10.04 18.70 5.47
N ILE A 34 10.50 19.80 4.86
CA ILE A 34 9.63 20.87 4.37
C ILE A 34 8.72 20.34 3.26
N THR A 35 9.28 19.59 2.30
CA THR A 35 8.52 19.03 1.18
C THR A 35 7.40 18.12 1.69
N GLN A 36 7.72 17.20 2.61
CA GLN A 36 6.70 16.33 3.21
C GLN A 36 5.64 17.15 3.95
N THR A 37 6.04 18.19 4.69
CA THR A 37 5.10 19.07 5.41
C THR A 37 4.13 19.79 4.46
N VAL A 38 4.62 20.29 3.32
CA VAL A 38 3.81 21.02 2.34
C VAL A 38 2.75 20.12 1.70
N ILE A 39 3.07 18.85 1.45
CA ILE A 39 2.17 17.89 0.80
C ILE A 39 1.45 16.95 1.79
N ASP A 40 1.67 17.12 3.10
CA ASP A 40 1.22 16.18 4.13
C ASP A 40 -0.29 15.98 4.11
N ALA A 41 -1.06 17.04 3.87
CA ALA A 41 -2.51 16.97 3.75
C ALA A 41 -3.00 16.06 2.60
N GLY A 42 -2.14 15.72 1.63
CA GLY A 42 -2.43 14.76 0.58
C GLY A 42 -2.03 13.31 0.92
N ASP A 43 -1.36 13.07 2.05
CA ASP A 43 -0.95 11.72 2.45
C ASP A 43 -2.16 10.91 2.95
N PRO A 44 -2.46 9.74 2.35
CA PRO A 44 -3.60 8.92 2.75
C PRO A 44 -3.59 8.50 4.23
N ILE A 45 -2.42 8.42 4.88
CA ILE A 45 -2.33 8.00 6.29
C ILE A 45 -3.08 8.95 7.22
N ASN A 46 -3.17 10.23 6.89
CA ASN A 46 -3.93 11.24 7.65
C ASN A 46 -5.44 10.93 7.70
N TYR A 47 -5.93 10.13 6.77
CA TYR A 47 -7.33 9.75 6.64
C TYR A 47 -7.61 8.30 7.06
N ALA A 48 -6.59 7.55 7.47
CA ALA A 48 -6.73 6.13 7.83
C ALA A 48 -7.78 5.88 8.93
N PRO A 49 -7.79 6.61 10.07
CA PRO A 49 -8.81 6.40 11.11
C PRO A 49 -10.23 6.74 10.63
N LEU A 50 -10.37 7.81 9.85
CA LEU A 50 -11.67 8.21 9.30
C LEU A 50 -12.18 7.17 8.29
N THR A 51 -11.29 6.62 7.48
CA THR A 51 -11.62 5.60 6.47
C THR A 51 -12.10 4.32 7.17
N ALA A 52 -11.36 3.83 8.17
CA ALA A 52 -11.73 2.65 8.96
C ALA A 52 -13.03 2.83 9.76
N ALA A 53 -13.32 4.03 10.23
CA ALA A 53 -14.55 4.28 11.00
C ALA A 53 -15.83 4.34 10.16
N ASN A 54 -15.75 4.47 8.82
CA ASN A 54 -16.90 4.80 7.98
C ASN A 54 -17.07 3.88 6.75
N ASN A 55 -16.21 2.90 6.54
CA ASN A 55 -16.22 2.05 5.35
C ASN A 55 -15.91 0.60 5.71
N ASN A 56 -16.27 -0.30 4.78
CA ASN A 56 -15.75 -1.66 4.73
C ASN A 56 -14.51 -1.66 3.83
N ILE A 57 -13.39 -2.18 4.31
CA ILE A 57 -12.08 -2.04 3.68
C ILE A 57 -11.57 -3.38 3.15
N LEU A 58 -11.24 -3.40 1.85
CA LEU A 58 -10.31 -4.37 1.27
C LEU A 58 -9.05 -3.62 0.86
N PHE A 59 -7.95 -3.94 1.52
CA PHE A 59 -6.63 -3.46 1.18
C PHE A 59 -5.84 -4.56 0.48
N HIS A 60 -5.25 -4.27 -0.68
CA HIS A 60 -4.30 -5.17 -1.33
C HIS A 60 -2.88 -4.66 -1.10
N GLU A 61 -2.02 -5.53 -0.60
CA GLU A 61 -0.60 -5.26 -0.48
C GLU A 61 0.19 -6.30 -1.27
N VAL A 62 1.07 -5.87 -2.17
CA VAL A 62 2.05 -6.78 -2.80
C VAL A 62 3.33 -6.74 -1.96
N LEU A 63 3.79 -7.91 -1.53
CA LEU A 63 5.04 -8.02 -0.78
C LEU A 63 6.22 -7.70 -1.70
N GLY A 64 7.06 -6.76 -1.26
CA GLY A 64 8.21 -6.31 -2.04
C GLY A 64 7.85 -5.32 -3.16
N ASP A 65 6.71 -4.63 -3.07
CA ASP A 65 6.35 -3.54 -3.98
C ASP A 65 7.49 -2.50 -4.10
N GLN A 66 7.86 -2.18 -5.35
CA GLN A 66 8.97 -1.29 -5.69
C GLN A 66 8.56 0.17 -5.91
N VAL A 67 7.26 0.44 -6.00
CA VAL A 67 6.69 1.78 -6.16
C VAL A 67 6.34 2.33 -4.79
N ILE A 68 5.48 1.63 -4.06
CA ILE A 68 5.10 1.96 -2.69
C ILE A 68 5.55 0.82 -1.78
N THR A 69 6.76 0.95 -1.26
CA THR A 69 7.38 -0.05 -0.38
C THR A 69 6.52 -0.36 0.84
N ASN A 70 6.54 -1.62 1.31
CA ASN A 70 5.74 -2.01 2.47
C ASN A 70 6.15 -1.25 3.75
N THR A 71 7.45 -1.03 3.95
CA THR A 71 8.02 -0.18 5.01
C THR A 71 9.23 0.59 4.49
N VAL A 72 9.55 1.73 5.12
CA VAL A 72 10.79 2.49 4.86
C VAL A 72 11.58 2.65 6.17
N PRO A 73 12.82 2.13 6.25
CA PRO A 73 13.67 2.30 7.43
C PRO A 73 13.85 3.78 7.79
N GLY A 74 13.63 4.12 9.07
CA GLY A 74 13.76 5.50 9.57
C GLY A 74 12.57 6.43 9.26
N ALA A 75 11.57 5.97 8.50
CA ALA A 75 10.36 6.73 8.18
C ALA A 75 9.11 5.93 8.59
N PRO A 76 8.72 5.96 9.89
CA PRO A 76 7.73 5.03 10.46
C PRO A 76 6.31 5.18 9.91
N LEU A 77 6.00 6.30 9.24
CA LEU A 77 4.70 6.54 8.61
C LEU A 77 4.71 6.26 7.09
N SER A 78 5.85 5.87 6.52
CA SER A 78 5.98 5.62 5.08
C SER A 78 5.82 4.14 4.73
N GLY A 79 4.89 3.87 3.82
CA GLY A 79 4.66 2.55 3.23
C GLY A 79 3.22 2.06 3.43
N THR A 80 2.94 0.84 2.98
CA THR A 80 1.63 0.21 3.15
C THR A 80 1.42 -0.35 4.57
N GLU A 81 2.45 -0.84 5.26
CA GLU A 81 2.30 -1.37 6.62
C GLU A 81 1.87 -0.31 7.65
N PRO A 82 2.40 0.93 7.65
CA PRO A 82 1.91 1.97 8.54
C PRO A 82 0.43 2.32 8.34
N ILE A 83 -0.07 2.35 7.10
CA ILE A 83 -1.50 2.62 6.84
C ILE A 83 -2.38 1.42 7.23
N ILE A 84 -1.94 0.19 6.96
CA ILE A 84 -2.60 -1.04 7.42
C ILE A 84 -2.73 -1.03 8.95
N ALA A 85 -1.65 -0.68 9.66
CA ALA A 85 -1.63 -0.58 11.11
C ALA A 85 -2.53 0.55 11.64
N ALA A 86 -2.52 1.72 10.99
CA ALA A 86 -3.35 2.86 11.37
C ALA A 86 -4.86 2.60 11.17
N MET A 87 -5.21 1.78 10.17
CA MET A 87 -6.58 1.33 9.93
C MET A 87 -6.96 0.10 10.80
N GLY A 88 -5.99 -0.60 11.39
CA GLY A 88 -6.23 -1.79 12.20
C GLY A 88 -6.66 -3.01 11.39
N LEU A 89 -6.22 -3.14 10.14
CA LEU A 89 -6.73 -4.18 9.23
C LEU A 89 -6.19 -5.57 9.59
N PRO A 90 -7.04 -6.56 9.90
CA PRO A 90 -6.62 -7.94 10.04
C PRO A 90 -6.21 -8.54 8.69
N ALA A 91 -5.30 -9.52 8.72
CA ALA A 91 -4.91 -10.24 7.51
C ALA A 91 -6.03 -11.19 7.04
N ILE A 92 -6.25 -11.26 5.73
CA ILE A 92 -7.15 -12.21 5.06
C ILE A 92 -6.29 -13.12 4.18
N SER A 93 -6.28 -14.42 4.47
CA SER A 93 -5.58 -15.45 3.68
C SER A 93 -6.50 -16.54 3.14
N SER A 94 -7.79 -16.49 3.48
CA SER A 94 -8.84 -17.38 3.00
C SER A 94 -10.18 -16.65 2.94
N THR A 95 -11.16 -17.21 2.23
CA THR A 95 -12.48 -16.58 2.08
C THR A 95 -13.06 -16.21 3.43
N THR A 96 -13.36 -14.92 3.60
CA THR A 96 -13.83 -14.34 4.87
C THR A 96 -15.12 -13.56 4.61
N ALA A 97 -16.09 -13.72 5.51
CA ALA A 97 -17.35 -13.00 5.44
C ALA A 97 -17.71 -12.44 6.83
N ASN A 98 -18.26 -11.23 6.84
CA ASN A 98 -18.79 -10.57 8.02
C ASN A 98 -20.09 -9.82 7.64
N PRO A 99 -21.27 -10.26 8.09
CA PRO A 99 -22.53 -9.58 7.79
C PRO A 99 -22.57 -8.11 8.22
N GLU A 100 -21.82 -7.76 9.26
CA GLU A 100 -21.70 -6.40 9.79
C GLU A 100 -20.76 -5.50 8.98
N GLY A 101 -20.05 -6.04 7.99
CA GLY A 101 -19.04 -5.33 7.20
C GLY A 101 -17.61 -5.84 7.47
N LEU A 102 -16.80 -5.92 6.43
CA LEU A 102 -15.47 -6.50 6.48
C LEU A 102 -14.39 -5.44 6.26
N ASP A 103 -13.44 -5.39 7.19
CA ASP A 103 -12.18 -4.68 7.07
C ASP A 103 -11.04 -5.69 7.07
N GLY A 104 -10.13 -5.60 6.11
CA GLY A 104 -8.96 -6.46 6.09
C GLY A 104 -7.98 -6.16 4.97
N VAL A 105 -6.82 -6.81 5.07
CA VAL A 105 -5.75 -6.75 4.08
C VAL A 105 -5.44 -8.14 3.54
N VAL A 106 -5.41 -8.25 2.21
CA VAL A 106 -4.85 -9.41 1.53
C VAL A 106 -3.44 -9.08 1.06
N ARG A 107 -2.48 -9.91 1.48
CA ARG A 107 -1.08 -9.78 1.11
C ARG A 107 -0.76 -10.75 -0.02
N PHE A 108 -0.19 -10.24 -1.11
CA PHE A 108 0.15 -11.01 -2.29
C PHE A 108 1.66 -11.31 -2.31
N THR A 109 2.01 -12.57 -2.57
CA THR A 109 3.40 -13.04 -2.70
C THR A 109 3.91 -12.96 -4.15
N ALA A 110 3.05 -12.57 -5.09
CA ALA A 110 3.34 -12.40 -6.50
C ALA A 110 2.65 -11.14 -7.06
N GLY A 111 3.14 -10.66 -8.20
CA GLY A 111 2.66 -9.42 -8.83
C GLY A 111 3.54 -8.22 -8.52
N ASP A 112 3.01 -7.04 -8.82
CA ASP A 112 3.61 -5.73 -8.65
C ASP A 112 2.54 -4.67 -8.33
N HIS A 113 2.96 -3.41 -8.19
CA HIS A 113 2.08 -2.29 -7.84
C HIS A 113 0.85 -2.13 -8.77
N GLY A 114 0.99 -2.51 -10.05
CA GLY A 114 -0.05 -2.36 -11.06
C GLY A 114 -0.99 -3.55 -11.19
N SER A 115 -0.76 -4.63 -10.43
CA SER A 115 -1.36 -5.93 -10.69
C SER A 115 -2.88 -5.99 -10.55
N LEU A 116 -3.54 -5.00 -9.94
CA LEU A 116 -5.00 -4.91 -9.98
C LEU A 116 -5.54 -4.72 -11.41
N LEU A 117 -4.79 -4.02 -12.28
CA LEU A 117 -5.23 -3.63 -13.62
C LEU A 117 -4.31 -4.14 -14.74
N ASP A 118 -3.09 -4.58 -14.43
CA ASP A 118 -2.11 -5.08 -15.39
C ASP A 118 -1.66 -6.52 -15.04
N PRO A 119 -1.95 -7.53 -15.90
CA PRO A 119 -1.58 -8.92 -15.65
C PRO A 119 -0.13 -9.27 -16.00
N THR A 120 0.67 -8.31 -16.48
CA THR A 120 2.02 -8.57 -17.00
C THR A 120 2.95 -9.20 -15.96
N ALA A 121 2.91 -8.75 -14.71
CA ALA A 121 3.75 -9.29 -13.65
C ALA A 121 3.27 -10.65 -13.13
N SER A 122 1.95 -10.82 -12.97
CA SER A 122 1.33 -12.09 -12.57
C SER A 122 -0.14 -12.10 -12.93
N PHE A 123 -0.50 -12.86 -13.97
CA PHE A 123 -1.90 -13.06 -14.35
C PHE A 123 -2.74 -13.63 -13.20
N ALA A 124 -2.18 -14.58 -12.44
CA ALA A 124 -2.86 -15.18 -11.29
C ALA A 124 -3.17 -14.15 -10.19
N ALA A 125 -2.21 -13.28 -9.84
CA ALA A 125 -2.43 -12.22 -8.86
C ALA A 125 -3.49 -11.22 -9.34
N THR A 126 -3.49 -10.84 -10.62
CA THR A 126 -4.50 -9.94 -11.19
C THR A 126 -5.91 -10.52 -11.11
N VAL A 127 -6.08 -11.79 -11.50
CA VAL A 127 -7.38 -12.47 -11.42
C VAL A 127 -7.85 -12.56 -9.98
N GLU A 128 -6.96 -12.90 -9.04
CA GLU A 128 -7.30 -13.01 -7.63
C GLU A 128 -7.67 -11.64 -7.02
N MET A 129 -6.89 -10.58 -7.26
CA MET A 129 -7.20 -9.21 -6.82
C MET A 129 -8.55 -8.73 -7.36
N GLN A 130 -8.83 -8.98 -8.65
CA GLN A 130 -10.10 -8.58 -9.26
C GLN A 130 -11.28 -9.40 -8.73
N SER A 131 -11.07 -10.68 -8.42
CA SER A 131 -12.09 -11.54 -7.81
C SER A 131 -12.45 -11.07 -6.40
N GLN A 132 -11.44 -10.73 -5.58
CA GLN A 132 -11.62 -10.15 -4.25
C GLN A 132 -12.36 -8.81 -4.33
N MET A 133 -11.93 -7.91 -5.22
CA MET A 133 -12.61 -6.62 -5.46
C MET A 133 -14.07 -6.83 -5.89
N ALA A 134 -14.33 -7.72 -6.84
CA ALA A 134 -15.68 -8.01 -7.31
C ALA A 134 -16.56 -8.55 -6.18
N SER A 135 -16.04 -9.45 -5.35
CA SER A 135 -16.78 -9.99 -4.20
C SER A 135 -17.11 -8.92 -3.17
N MET A 136 -16.19 -8.00 -2.88
CA MET A 136 -16.45 -6.87 -2.00
C MET A 136 -17.55 -5.96 -2.55
N VAL A 137 -17.50 -5.61 -3.84
CA VAL A 137 -18.50 -4.73 -4.45
C VAL A 137 -19.88 -5.40 -4.48
N VAL A 138 -19.96 -6.65 -4.94
CA VAL A 138 -21.23 -7.39 -5.08
C VAL A 138 -21.90 -7.63 -3.73
N THR A 139 -21.12 -7.82 -2.66
CA THR A 139 -21.64 -8.07 -1.32
C THR A 139 -21.76 -6.82 -0.46
N ALA A 140 -21.59 -5.63 -1.05
CA ALA A 140 -21.56 -4.35 -0.33
C ALA A 140 -20.57 -4.33 0.86
N GLY A 141 -19.42 -4.99 0.67
CA GLY A 141 -18.30 -5.01 1.60
C GLY A 141 -18.41 -6.06 2.71
N THR A 142 -19.25 -7.07 2.57
CA THR A 142 -19.44 -8.10 3.62
C THR A 142 -18.65 -9.38 3.35
N THR A 143 -17.98 -9.52 2.20
CA THR A 143 -17.23 -10.73 1.84
C THR A 143 -16.02 -10.42 0.96
N VAL A 144 -14.89 -11.03 1.30
CA VAL A 144 -13.72 -11.19 0.42
C VAL A 144 -13.59 -12.67 0.09
N VAL A 145 -13.77 -13.00 -1.18
CA VAL A 145 -13.57 -14.37 -1.69
C VAL A 145 -12.11 -14.54 -2.07
N VAL A 146 -11.45 -15.54 -1.50
CA VAL A 146 -10.09 -15.96 -1.86
C VAL A 146 -10.17 -17.25 -2.66
N THR A 147 -9.72 -17.24 -3.92
CA THR A 147 -9.84 -18.40 -4.83
C THR A 147 -8.51 -19.06 -5.14
N ASP A 148 -7.43 -18.28 -5.28
CA ASP A 148 -6.08 -18.76 -5.55
C ASP A 148 -5.17 -18.41 -4.37
N THR A 149 -5.01 -19.37 -3.46
CA THR A 149 -4.12 -19.22 -2.31
C THR A 149 -2.63 -19.31 -2.68
N SER A 150 -2.28 -19.66 -3.92
CA SER A 150 -0.86 -19.77 -4.32
C SER A 150 -0.18 -18.41 -4.47
N VAL A 151 -0.96 -17.34 -4.68
CA VAL A 151 -0.48 -15.95 -4.79
C VAL A 151 -0.75 -15.11 -3.54
N VAL A 152 -1.36 -15.69 -2.50
CA VAL A 152 -1.70 -15.02 -1.25
C VAL A 152 -0.79 -15.52 -0.14
N GLN A 153 -0.33 -14.61 0.73
CA GLN A 153 0.43 -14.97 1.91
C GLN A 153 -0.45 -15.74 2.90
N GLY A 154 0.01 -16.93 3.32
CA GLY A 154 -0.62 -17.69 4.40
C GLY A 154 -0.52 -16.99 5.75
N GLN A 155 -1.39 -17.39 6.69
CA GLN A 155 -1.32 -16.96 8.11
C GLN A 155 -0.41 -17.87 8.93
#